data_AF-A0A7V2TYA6-F1
#
_entry.id   AF-A0A7V2TYA6-F1
#
_cell.length_a   1.000
_cell.length_b   1.000
_cell.length_c   1.000
_cell.angle_alpha   90.00
_cell.angle_beta   90.00
_cell.angle_gamma   90.00
#
_symmetry.space_group_name_H-M   'P 1'
#
loop_
_entity.id
_entity.type
_entity.pdbx_description
1 polymer ?
#
loop_
_entity_poly.entity_id
_entity_poly.type
_entity_poly.pdbx_seq_one_letter_code
_entity_poly.pdbx_strand_id
1 'polypeptide(L)'
;MGLSDKIRELDRNEFFDKLEGLRGALIRASLLVLVLMGVSYFFWKDALQVLQKPLGLPLIMYSLPEAFLTSLRLALFIGIFLAAP
;
A
#
# COMPACT_ATOMS: atom_id res chain seq x y z
N MET A 1 -16.27 25.50 36.82
CA MET A 1 -15.93 24.49 35.79
C MET A 1 -15.88 23.14 36.48
N GLY A 2 -16.79 22.24 36.12
CA GLY A 2 -16.99 20.97 36.82
C GLY A 2 -15.93 19.94 36.45
N LEU A 3 -15.59 19.06 37.41
CA LEU A 3 -14.63 17.96 37.22
C LEU A 3 -14.99 17.06 36.02
N SER A 4 -16.28 16.92 35.73
CA SER A 4 -16.84 16.17 34.59
C SER A 4 -16.41 16.74 33.23
N ASP A 5 -16.35 18.07 33.10
CA ASP A 5 -15.94 18.72 31.85
C ASP A 5 -14.44 18.45 31.58
N LYS A 6 -13.60 18.48 32.62
CA LYS A 6 -12.17 18.16 32.49
C LYS A 6 -11.92 16.73 32.02
N ILE A 7 -12.68 15.76 32.51
CA ILE A 7 -12.54 14.34 32.10
C ILE A 7 -12.96 14.18 30.63
N ARG A 8 -14.05 14.84 30.23
CA ARG A 8 -14.53 14.82 28.84
C ARG A 8 -13.58 15.52 27.86
N GLU A 9 -12.90 16.58 28.28
CA GLU A 9 -11.85 17.22 27.48
C GLU A 9 -10.59 16.37 27.38
N LEU A 10 -10.21 15.65 28.43
CA LEU A 10 -9.05 14.75 28.41
C LEU A 10 -9.24 13.59 27.44
N ASP A 11 -10.42 12.96 27.46
CA ASP A 11 -10.78 11.86 26.57
C ASP A 11 -10.80 12.34 25.12
N ARG A 12 -11.41 13.50 24.85
CA ARG A 12 -11.40 14.13 23.52
C ARG A 12 -9.98 14.39 23.00
N ASN A 13 -9.11 14.96 23.83
CA ASN A 13 -7.74 15.25 23.44
C ASN A 13 -6.94 13.96 23.17
N GLU A 14 -7.10 12.91 23.97
CA GLU A 14 -6.46 11.62 23.72
C GLU A 14 -6.93 10.98 22.40
N PHE A 15 -8.22 11.10 22.06
CA PHE A 15 -8.75 10.67 20.78
C PHE A 15 -8.14 11.44 19.60
N PHE A 16 -8.01 12.76 19.71
CA PHE A 16 -7.39 13.58 18.66
C PHE A 16 -5.89 13.27 18.51
N ASP A 17 -5.15 13.07 19.61
CA ASP A 17 -3.74 12.67 19.59
C ASP A 17 -3.55 11.30 18.90
N LYS A 18 -4.42 10.33 19.17
CA LYS A 18 -4.38 9.01 18.49
C LYS A 18 -4.69 9.11 17.00
N LEU A 19 -5.66 9.94 16.61
CA LEU A 19 -6.00 10.18 15.20
C LEU A 19 -4.86 10.89 14.46
N GLU A 20 -4.18 11.82 15.11
CA GLU A 20 -3.03 12.52 14.56
C GLU A 20 -1.82 11.58 14.37
N GLY A 21 -1.58 10.71 15.36
CA GLY A 21 -0.61 9.62 15.24
C GLY A 21 -0.95 8.65 14.10
N LEU A 22 -2.23 8.28 13.95
CA LEU A 22 -2.70 7.42 12.87
C LEU A 22 -2.47 8.07 11.49
N ARG A 23 -2.78 9.36 11.35
CA ARG A 23 -2.56 10.12 10.11
C ARG A 23 -1.08 10.16 9.74
N GLY A 24 -0.20 10.40 10.71
CA GLY A 24 1.24 10.40 10.50
C GLY A 24 1.76 9.04 10.06
N ALA A 25 1.30 7.96 10.69
CA ALA A 25 1.64 6.59 10.32
C ALA A 25 1.13 6.24 8.90
N LEU A 26 -0.10 6.66 8.56
CA LEU A 26 -0.71 6.41 7.26
C LEU A 26 0.08 7.08 6.12
N ILE A 27 0.52 8.32 6.33
CA ILE A 27 1.33 9.06 5.34
C ILE A 27 2.68 8.36 5.14
N ARG A 28 3.34 7.95 6.21
CA ARG A 28 4.64 7.22 6.13
C ARG A 28 4.48 5.88 5.41
N ALA A 29 3.46 5.10 5.75
CA ALA A 29 3.16 3.84 5.08
C ALA A 29 2.88 4.04 3.59
N SER A 30 2.10 5.07 3.24
CA SER A 30 1.78 5.39 1.83
C SER A 30 3.04 5.78 1.04
N LEU A 31 3.95 6.54 1.64
CA LEU A 31 5.23 6.89 1.01
C LEU A 31 6.12 5.67 0.82
N LEU A 32 6.20 4.78 1.81
CA LEU A 32 6.95 3.52 1.69
C LEU A 32 6.39 2.64 0.57
N VAL A 33 5.06 2.48 0.49
CA VAL A 33 4.39 1.73 -0.57
C VAL A 33 4.69 2.35 -1.94
N LEU A 34 4.67 3.68 -2.08
CA LEU A 34 4.99 4.36 -3.35
C LEU A 34 6.44 4.10 -3.79
N VAL A 35 7.40 4.20 -2.88
CA VAL A 35 8.81 3.93 -3.17
C VAL A 35 9.01 2.46 -3.57
N LEU A 36 8.43 1.54 -2.80
CA LEU A 36 8.52 0.11 -3.07
C LEU A 36 7.79 -0.29 -4.35
N MET A 37 6.68 0.37 -4.69
CA MET A 37 5.99 0.20 -5.97
C MET A 37 6.88 0.64 -7.13
N GLY A 38 7.57 1.77 -7.01
CA GLY A 38 8.53 2.24 -8.01
C GLY A 38 9.67 1.25 -8.24
N VAL A 39 10.25 0.70 -7.17
CA VAL A 39 11.29 -0.34 -7.25
C VAL A 39 10.73 -1.62 -7.88
N SER A 40 9.54 -2.06 -7.45
CA SER A 40 8.88 -3.26 -7.96
C SER A 40 8.49 -3.16 -9.43
N TYR A 41 8.23 -1.94 -9.92
CA TYR A 41 7.97 -1.70 -11.33
C TYR A 41 9.18 -2.04 -12.22
N PHE A 42 10.41 -2.00 -11.70
CA PHE A 42 11.58 -2.45 -12.48
C PHE A 42 11.61 -3.98 -12.64
N PHE A 43 11.18 -4.71 -11.61
CA PHE A 43 11.19 -6.19 -11.54
C PHE A 43 9.88 -6.85 -12.01
N TRP A 44 9.00 -6.10 -12.67
CA TRP A 44 7.68 -6.58 -13.07
C TRP A 44 7.72 -7.83 -13.96
N LYS A 45 8.75 -7.96 -14.82
CA LYS A 45 8.91 -9.10 -15.73
C LYS A 45 9.20 -10.40 -14.97
N ASP A 46 10.09 -10.35 -13.99
CA ASP A 46 10.47 -11.51 -13.19
C ASP A 46 9.30 -11.95 -12.31
N ALA A 47 8.58 -11.00 -11.72
CA ALA A 47 7.39 -11.30 -10.94
C ALA A 47 6.28 -11.95 -11.79
N LEU A 48 6.13 -11.52 -13.04
CA LEU A 48 5.16 -12.09 -13.97
C LEU A 48 5.55 -13.53 -14.35
N GLN A 49 6.84 -13.83 -14.50
CA GLN A 49 7.34 -15.20 -14.68
C GLN A 49 7.08 -16.10 -13.47
N VAL A 50 7.25 -15.57 -12.24
CA VAL A 50 6.93 -16.30 -11.00
C VAL A 50 5.43 -16.61 -10.93
N LEU A 51 4.58 -15.66 -11.33
CA LEU A 51 3.12 -15.85 -11.38
C LEU A 51 2.69 -16.80 -12.51
N GLN A 52 3.45 -16.87 -13.61
CA GLN A 52 3.20 -17.77 -14.74
C GLN A 52 3.54 -19.24 -14.43
N LYS A 53 4.54 -19.48 -13.58
CA LYS A 53 5.01 -20.82 -13.22
C LYS A 53 3.89 -21.80 -12.82
N PRO A 54 2.94 -21.43 -11.94
CA PRO A 54 1.83 -22.32 -11.57
C PRO A 54 0.72 -22.43 -12.64
N LEU A 55 0.61 -21.47 -13.55
CA LEU A 55 -0.47 -21.44 -14.55
C LEU A 55 -0.17 -22.33 -15.76
N GLY A 56 1.10 -22.53 -16.12
CA GLY A 56 1.52 -23.41 -17.23
C GLY A 56 0.97 -23.02 -18.60
N LEU A 57 0.34 -21.84 -18.72
CA LEU A 57 -0.33 -21.33 -19.91
C LEU A 57 0.42 -20.12 -20.45
N PRO A 58 0.54 -19.98 -21.78
CA PRO A 58 1.11 -18.78 -22.38
C PRO A 58 0.19 -17.58 -22.09
N LEU A 59 0.69 -16.58 -21.36
CA LEU A 59 -0.03 -15.31 -21.24
C LEU A 59 0.10 -14.54 -22.56
N ILE A 60 -1.03 -14.37 -23.23
CA ILE A 60 -1.15 -13.51 -24.39
C ILE A 60 -1.65 -12.15 -23.89
N MET A 61 -0.83 -11.12 -24.01
CA MET A 61 -1.28 -9.75 -23.81
C MET A 61 -2.02 -9.31 -25.07
N TYR A 62 -3.35 -9.23 -25.00
CA TYR A 62 -4.20 -8.91 -26.14
C TYR A 62 -4.04 -7.45 -26.61
N SER A 63 -3.67 -6.54 -25.72
CA SER A 63 -3.47 -5.13 -26.05
C SER A 63 -2.34 -4.47 -25.25
N LEU A 64 -1.71 -3.45 -25.86
CA LEU A 64 -0.66 -2.64 -25.22
C LEU A 64 -1.13 -1.98 -23.91
N PRO A 65 -2.36 -1.43 -23.82
CA PRO A 65 -2.87 -0.84 -22.59
C PRO A 65 -3.07 -1.87 -21.46
N GLU A 66 -3.50 -3.09 -21.79
CA GLU A 66 -3.64 -4.16 -20.80
C GLU A 66 -2.29 -4.60 -20.23
N ALA A 67 -1.24 -4.64 -21.06
CA ALA A 67 0.12 -4.93 -20.61
C ALA A 67 0.61 -3.88 -19.60
N PHE A 68 0.34 -2.61 -19.87
CA PHE A 68 0.67 -1.50 -18.97
C PHE A 68 -0.13 -1.57 -17.66
N LEU A 69 -1.45 -1.76 -17.73
CA LEU A 69 -2.28 -1.86 -16.53
C LEU A 69 -1.93 -3.07 -15.67
N THR A 70 -1.59 -4.20 -16.29
CA THR A 70 -1.19 -5.42 -15.59
C THR A 70 0.15 -5.25 -14.90
N SER A 71 1.14 -4.67 -15.56
CA SER A 71 2.46 -4.38 -14.96
C SER A 71 2.34 -3.38 -13.80
N LEU A 72 1.53 -2.32 -13.95
CA LEU A 72 1.26 -1.35 -12.88
C LEU A 72 0.58 -2.00 -11.66
N ARG A 73 -0.46 -2.81 -11.91
CA ARG A 73 -1.19 -3.54 -10.86
C ARG A 73 -0.26 -4.53 -10.14
N LEU A 74 0.56 -5.26 -10.88
CA LEU A 74 1.52 -6.21 -10.31
C LEU A 74 2.55 -5.49 -9.42
N ALA A 75 3.12 -4.38 -9.90
CA ALA A 75 4.08 -3.59 -9.13
C ALA A 75 3.46 -3.01 -7.85
N LEU A 76 2.20 -2.59 -7.88
CA LEU A 76 1.48 -2.09 -6.72
C LEU A 76 1.29 -3.19 -5.68
N PHE A 77 0.84 -4.38 -6.07
CA PHE A 77 0.65 -5.49 -5.12
C PHE A 77 1.97 -5.98 -4.51
N ILE A 78 3.05 -6.06 -5.30
CA ILE A 78 4.37 -6.41 -4.79
C ILE A 78 4.88 -5.32 -3.85
N GLY A 79 4.71 -4.05 -4.20
CA GLY A 79 5.09 -2.92 -3.35
C GLY A 79 4.36 -2.95 -1.99
N ILE A 80 3.06 -3.25 -1.99
CA ILE A 80 2.29 -3.44 -0.74
C ILE A 80 2.82 -4.65 0.05
N PHE A 81 3.07 -5.77 -0.62
CA PHE A 81 3.58 -6.98 0.03
C PHE A 81 4.96 -6.77 0.67
N LEU A 82 5.85 -6.03 0.00
CA LEU A 82 7.16 -5.66 0.52
C LEU A 82 7.11 -4.60 1.63
N ALA A 83 6.03 -3.80 1.70
CA ALA A 83 5.81 -2.80 2.73
C ALA A 83 5.12 -3.35 3.98
N ALA A 84 4.71 -4.63 3.96
CA ALA A 84 4.00 -5.28 5.06
C ALA A 84 4.89 -5.66 6.26
N PRO A 85 6.15 -6.12 6.08
CA PRO A 85 7.11 -6.28 7.18
C PRO A 85 7.55 -4.93 7.76
#